data_AF-A0A1G9V417-F1
#
_entry.id   AF-A0A1G9V417-F1
#
_cell.length_a   1.000
_cell.length_b   1.000
_cell.length_c   1.000
_cell.angle_alpha   90.00
_cell.angle_beta   90.00
_cell.angle_gamma   90.00
#
_symmetry.space_group_name_H-M   'P 1'
#
loop_
_entity.id
_entity.type
_entity.pdbx_description
1 polymer ?
#
loop_
_entity_poly.entity_id
_entity_poly.type
_entity_poly.pdbx_seq_one_letter_code
_entity_poly.pdbx_strand_id
1 'polypeptide(L)'
;MFVAAYFAFRQQGGREFVFQLTCRNRIAHARRILAGEEREKVNVFGRIILSAKPYNPGWSYHLEPDSVQFFAAATERKIADVLRTGGQRGEVSGIFLPGGYWFPRGSRVLREVRGF
;
A
#
# COMPACT_ATOMS: atom_id res chain seq x y z
N MET A 1 -10.63 -22.54 0.54
CA MET A 1 -9.93 -21.88 1.67
C MET A 1 -9.39 -20.55 1.16
N PHE A 2 -9.97 -19.43 1.61
CA PHE A 2 -9.46 -18.10 1.28
C PHE A 2 -8.15 -17.88 2.06
N VAL A 3 -7.07 -17.55 1.36
CA VAL A 3 -5.78 -17.24 1.99
C VAL A 3 -5.71 -15.73 2.13
N ALA A 4 -5.62 -15.25 3.37
CA ALA A 4 -5.32 -13.86 3.66
C ALA A 4 -3.90 -13.75 4.21
N ALA A 5 -3.14 -12.78 3.73
CA ALA A 5 -1.86 -12.39 4.30
C ALA A 5 -1.82 -10.87 4.44
N TYR A 6 -1.03 -10.41 5.40
CA TYR A 6 -0.98 -9.01 5.80
C TYR A 6 0.45 -8.52 5.71
N PHE A 7 0.61 -7.31 5.22
CA PHE A 7 1.93 -6.73 4.98
C PHE A 7 1.93 -5.28 5.42
N ALA A 8 3.11 -4.77 5.78
CA ALA A 8 3.27 -3.40 6.21
C ALA A 8 4.18 -2.62 5.26
N PHE A 9 3.88 -1.34 5.08
CA PHE A 9 4.83 -0.34 4.59
C PHE A 9 4.89 0.84 5.56
N ARG A 10 5.99 1.61 5.51
CA ARG A 10 6.14 2.81 6.33
C ARG A 10 5.58 4.04 5.61
N GLN A 11 4.83 4.85 6.35
CA GLN A 11 4.34 6.16 5.92
C GLN A 11 5.28 7.29 6.35
N GLN A 12 5.08 8.48 5.77
CA GLN A 12 5.74 9.69 6.25
C GLN A 12 5.35 9.93 7.72
N GLY A 13 6.33 10.30 8.55
CA GLY A 13 6.15 10.39 10.02
C GLY A 13 6.43 9.08 10.77
N GLY A 14 6.87 8.02 10.09
CA GLY A 14 7.40 6.81 10.72
C GLY A 14 6.36 5.76 11.12
N ARG A 15 5.07 6.07 11.00
CA ARG A 15 3.96 5.13 11.26
C ARG A 15 3.93 4.04 10.20
N GLU A 16 3.66 2.80 10.61
CA GLU A 16 3.36 1.73 9.67
C GLU A 16 1.89 1.75 9.26
N PHE A 17 1.65 1.36 8.02
CA PHE A 17 0.32 1.08 7.49
C PHE A 17 0.27 -0.38 7.07
N VAL A 18 -0.67 -1.13 7.65
CA VAL A 18 -0.87 -2.54 7.33
C VAL A 18 -1.96 -2.69 6.28
N PHE A 19 -1.71 -3.51 5.27
CA PHE A 19 -2.65 -3.83 4.20
C PHE A 19 -2.81 -5.35 4.04
N GLN A 20 -4.00 -5.76 3.63
CA GLN A 20 -4.37 -7.16 3.44
C GLN A 20 -4.28 -7.54 1.96
N LEU A 21 -3.87 -8.77 1.69
CA LEU A 21 -3.90 -9.42 0.38
C LEU A 21 -4.64 -10.74 0.48
N THR A 22 -5.51 -10.98 -0.50
CA THR A 22 -6.37 -12.18 -0.65
C THR A 22 -6.02 -13.03 -1.87
N CYS A 23 -5.36 -12.43 -2.87
CA CYS A 23 -4.93 -13.12 -4.08
C CYS A 23 -3.56 -13.77 -3.90
N ARG A 24 -3.47 -15.07 -4.15
CA ARG A 24 -2.22 -15.85 -4.03
C ARG A 24 -1.05 -15.26 -4.81
N ASN A 25 -1.30 -14.78 -6.03
CA ASN A 25 -0.26 -14.17 -6.87
C ASN A 25 0.28 -12.87 -6.26
N ARG A 26 -0.61 -12.05 -5.66
CA ARG A 26 -0.20 -10.82 -4.98
C ARG A 26 0.57 -11.12 -3.68
N ILE A 27 0.15 -12.14 -2.93
CA ILE A 27 0.84 -12.60 -1.72
C ILE A 27 2.25 -13.11 -2.08
N ALA A 28 2.36 -13.95 -3.11
CA ALA A 28 3.64 -14.45 -3.59
C ALA A 28 4.55 -13.29 -4.04
N HIS A 29 4.00 -12.31 -4.77
CA HIS A 29 4.74 -11.12 -5.18
C HIS A 29 5.27 -10.32 -3.99
N ALA A 30 4.43 -10.06 -2.98
CA ALA A 30 4.84 -9.37 -1.76
C ALA A 30 5.99 -10.10 -1.04
N ARG A 31 5.95 -11.44 -0.99
CA ARG A 31 7.03 -12.26 -0.41
C ARG A 31 8.32 -12.20 -1.23
N ARG A 32 8.25 -12.15 -2.57
CA ARG A 32 9.43 -11.94 -3.42
C ARG A 32 10.07 -10.56 -3.19
N ILE A 33 9.26 -9.53 -2.91
CA ILE A 33 9.80 -8.21 -2.52
C ILE A 33 10.60 -8.33 -1.22
N LEU A 34 10.06 -9.05 -0.22
CA LEU A 34 10.72 -9.27 1.07
C LEU A 34 12.00 -10.12 0.94
N ALA A 35 12.01 -11.10 0.03
CA ALA A 35 13.18 -11.92 -0.26
C ALA A 35 14.25 -11.18 -1.09
N GLY A 36 13.94 -10.00 -1.61
CA GLY A 36 14.84 -9.22 -2.48
C GLY A 36 14.93 -9.73 -3.92
N GLU A 37 14.06 -10.66 -4.31
CA GLU A 37 13.91 -11.22 -5.66
C GLU A 37 13.15 -10.27 -6.59
N GLU A 38 12.17 -9.53 -6.07
CA GLU A 38 11.45 -8.48 -6.79
C GLU A 38 11.98 -7.10 -6.36
N ARG A 39 12.49 -6.33 -7.32
CA ARG A 39 13.13 -5.03 -7.07
C ARG A 39 12.53 -3.88 -7.88
N GLU A 40 11.70 -4.20 -8.87
CA GLU A 40 11.12 -3.19 -9.75
C GLU A 40 9.76 -2.76 -9.22
N LYS A 41 8.84 -3.71 -9.03
CA LYS A 41 7.46 -3.45 -8.63
C LYS A 41 7.30 -3.57 -7.11
N VAL A 42 7.96 -2.68 -6.38
CA VAL A 42 8.02 -2.77 -4.91
C VAL A 42 7.05 -1.85 -4.17
N ASN A 43 6.48 -0.87 -4.87
CA ASN A 43 5.59 0.13 -4.29
C ASN A 43 4.15 -0.37 -4.29
N VAL A 44 3.36 0.05 -3.30
CA VAL A 44 2.00 -0.45 -3.06
C VAL A 44 1.00 0.66 -3.32
N PHE A 45 -0.08 0.39 -4.04
CA PHE A 45 -1.23 1.31 -4.14
C PHE A 45 -2.53 0.53 -4.06
N GLY A 46 -3.63 1.22 -3.81
CA GLY A 46 -4.96 0.61 -3.81
C GLY A 46 -6.06 1.63 -3.57
N ARG A 47 -7.30 1.16 -3.57
CA ARG A 47 -8.49 1.95 -3.27
C ARG A 47 -8.70 2.05 -1.77
N ILE A 48 -8.94 3.26 -1.27
CA ILE A 48 -9.25 3.51 0.14
C ILE A 48 -10.70 3.16 0.43
N ILE A 49 -10.91 2.46 1.55
CA ILE A 49 -12.20 2.28 2.20
C ILE A 49 -12.17 3.00 3.55
N LEU A 50 -13.12 3.91 3.78
CA LEU A 50 -13.28 4.67 5.04
C LEU A 50 -13.89 3.78 6.13
N SER A 51 -13.10 2.82 6.62
CA SER A 51 -13.45 1.93 7.71
C SER A 51 -12.17 1.48 8.42
N ALA A 52 -12.17 1.57 9.75
CA ALA A 52 -11.08 1.08 10.57
C ALA A 52 -11.00 -0.45 10.55
N LYS A 53 -9.79 -0.99 10.74
CA LYS A 53 -9.54 -2.43 10.82
C LYS A 53 -8.65 -2.76 12.01
N PRO A 54 -8.84 -3.92 12.68
CA PRO A 54 -8.05 -4.30 13.85
C PRO A 54 -6.54 -4.35 13.58
N TYR A 55 -6.13 -4.71 12.35
CA TYR A 55 -4.72 -4.73 11.94
C TYR A 55 -4.11 -3.33 11.74
N ASN A 56 -4.90 -2.26 11.86
CA ASN A 56 -4.48 -0.87 11.63
C ASN A 56 -5.12 0.08 12.67
N PRO A 57 -4.95 -0.11 13.99
CA PRO A 57 -5.75 0.55 15.03
C PRO A 57 -5.55 2.07 15.15
N GLY A 58 -4.56 2.65 14.46
CA GLY A 58 -4.35 4.10 14.36
C GLY A 58 -4.92 4.73 13.10
N TRP A 59 -5.67 3.99 12.28
CA TRP A 59 -6.12 4.44 10.97
C TRP A 59 -7.63 4.28 10.84
N SER A 60 -8.30 5.35 10.40
CA SER A 60 -9.75 5.35 10.15
C SER A 60 -10.14 4.74 8.78
N TYR A 61 -9.17 4.17 8.07
CA TYR A 61 -9.35 3.61 6.74
C TYR A 61 -8.38 2.45 6.48
N HIS A 62 -8.69 1.66 5.46
CA HIS A 62 -7.82 0.59 4.96
C HIS A 62 -7.83 0.57 3.43
N LEU A 63 -6.88 -0.15 2.83
CA LEU A 63 -6.93 -0.47 1.42
C LEU A 63 -7.89 -1.63 1.18
N GLU A 64 -8.77 -1.51 0.19
CA GLU A 64 -9.58 -2.63 -0.28
C GLU A 64 -8.66 -3.76 -0.77
N PRO A 65 -8.71 -4.97 -0.20
CA PRO A 65 -7.72 -6.03 -0.45
C PRO A 65 -7.59 -6.44 -1.93
N ASP A 66 -8.69 -6.37 -2.69
CA ASP A 66 -8.71 -6.76 -4.09
C ASP A 66 -8.22 -5.67 -5.05
N SER A 67 -8.20 -4.42 -4.58
CA SER A 67 -7.68 -3.28 -5.34
C SER A 67 -6.16 -3.12 -5.24
N VAL A 68 -5.52 -3.77 -4.27
CA VAL A 68 -4.09 -3.60 -3.99
C VAL A 68 -3.26 -4.12 -5.16
N GLN A 69 -2.34 -3.28 -5.64
CA GLN A 69 -1.44 -3.59 -6.74
C GLN A 69 -0.02 -3.06 -6.47
N PHE A 70 0.94 -3.58 -7.24
CA PHE A 70 2.36 -3.27 -7.11
C PHE A 70 2.90 -2.57 -8.37
N PHE A 71 3.77 -1.58 -8.18
CA PHE A 71 4.25 -0.73 -9.28
C PHE A 71 5.68 -0.22 -9.06
N ALA A 72 6.29 0.23 -10.16
CA ALA A 72 7.63 0.79 -10.15
C ALA A 72 7.65 2.26 -9.72
N ALA A 73 8.73 2.70 -9.07
CA ALA A 73 8.86 4.08 -8.60
C ALA A 73 8.79 5.11 -9.76
N ALA A 74 9.23 4.72 -10.96
CA ALA A 74 9.10 5.56 -12.16
C ALA A 74 7.64 5.88 -12.51
N THR A 75 6.70 4.97 -12.24
CA THR A 75 5.26 5.19 -12.42
C THR A 75 4.74 6.18 -11.38
N GLU A 76 5.20 6.11 -10.13
CA GLU A 76 4.86 7.10 -9.09
C GLU A 76 5.20 8.52 -9.55
N ARG A 77 6.43 8.71 -10.02
CA ARG A 77 6.94 9.99 -10.50
C ARG A 77 6.11 10.51 -11.67
N LYS A 78 5.84 9.65 -12.67
CA LYS A 78 5.02 10.03 -13.82
C LYS A 78 3.61 10.48 -13.42
N ILE A 79 2.99 9.80 -12.45
CA ILE A 79 1.68 10.19 -11.92
C ILE A 79 1.77 11.55 -11.20
N ALA A 80 2.80 11.76 -10.38
CA ALA A 80 3.03 13.02 -9.68
C ALA A 80 3.20 14.20 -10.65
N ASP A 81 4.00 14.01 -11.70
CA ASP A 81 4.29 15.02 -12.72
C ASP A 81 3.02 15.41 -13.49
N VAL A 82 2.24 14.41 -13.92
CA VAL A 82 0.98 14.62 -14.66
C VAL A 82 -0.04 15.39 -13.82
N LEU A 83 -0.18 15.03 -12.55
CA LEU A 83 -1.22 15.61 -11.70
C LEU A 83 -0.79 16.94 -11.06
N ARG A 84 0.48 17.37 -11.22
CA ARG A 84 1.08 18.53 -10.52
C ARG A 84 0.74 18.60 -9.03
N THR A 85 0.46 17.45 -8.41
CA THR A 85 -0.07 17.35 -7.06
C THR A 85 0.75 16.34 -6.27
N GLY A 86 1.58 16.88 -5.39
CA GLY A 86 1.99 16.22 -4.16
C GLY A 86 1.40 17.03 -3.01
N GLY A 87 0.40 16.48 -2.33
CA GLY A 87 -0.20 17.12 -1.17
C GLY A 87 -0.02 16.28 0.08
N GLN A 88 -0.06 16.93 1.24
CA GLN A 88 -0.52 16.29 2.46
C GLN A 88 -2.03 16.53 2.55
N ARG A 89 -2.80 15.48 2.87
CA ARG A 89 -4.23 15.63 3.16
C ARG A 89 -4.51 14.90 4.47
N GLY A 90 -4.65 15.66 5.55
CA GLY A 90 -4.79 15.10 6.89
C GLY A 90 -3.55 14.29 7.32
N GLU A 91 -3.76 13.04 7.73
CA GLU A 91 -2.76 12.17 8.34
C GLU A 91 -1.79 11.45 7.37
N VAL A 92 -1.94 11.66 6.06
CA VAL A 92 -1.19 10.92 5.04
C VAL A 92 -0.58 11.75 3.93
N SER A 93 0.54 11.21 3.45
CA SER A 93 1.30 11.73 2.33
C SER A 93 1.20 10.76 1.15
N GLY A 94 0.80 11.28 0.00
CA GLY A 94 0.64 10.48 -1.20
C GLY A 94 -0.15 11.21 -2.27
N ILE A 95 -0.42 10.50 -3.36
CA ILE A 95 -1.23 11.00 -4.46
C ILE A 95 -2.60 10.32 -4.35
N PHE A 96 -3.67 11.11 -4.40
CA PHE A 96 -5.04 10.63 -4.42
C PHE A 96 -5.60 10.78 -5.83
N LEU A 97 -6.05 9.69 -6.43
CA LEU A 97 -6.65 9.69 -7.76
C LEU A 97 -8.19 9.65 -7.68
N PRO A 98 -8.89 10.07 -8.75
CA PRO A 98 -10.31 9.79 -8.92
C PRO A 98 -10.65 8.33 -8.64
N GLY A 99 -11.84 8.08 -8.09
CA GLY A 99 -12.25 6.73 -7.68
C GLY A 99 -11.70 6.26 -6.34
N GLY A 100 -10.99 7.12 -5.59
CA GLY A 100 -10.53 6.82 -4.23
C GLY A 100 -9.25 6.00 -4.17
N TYR A 101 -8.46 5.99 -5.24
CA TYR A 101 -7.15 5.34 -5.23
C TYR A 101 -6.10 6.20 -4.52
N TRP A 102 -5.25 5.54 -3.76
CA TRP A 102 -4.16 6.15 -3.02
C TRP A 102 -2.85 5.52 -3.40
N PHE A 103 -1.91 6.37 -3.78
CA PHE A 103 -0.50 6.08 -4.02
C PHE A 103 0.28 6.65 -2.84
N PRO A 104 0.57 5.84 -1.81
CA PRO A 104 1.34 6.27 -0.67
C PRO A 104 2.78 6.54 -1.10
N ARG A 105 3.25 7.76 -0.84
CA ARG A 105 4.57 8.21 -1.30
C ARG A 105 5.67 7.39 -0.64
N GLY A 106 6.57 6.82 -1.45
CA GLY A 106 7.68 5.99 -0.95
C GLY A 106 7.23 4.70 -0.26
N SER A 107 6.02 4.22 -0.56
CA SER A 107 5.56 2.93 -0.05
C SER A 107 6.49 1.82 -0.53
N ARG A 108 6.94 0.96 0.39
CA ARG A 108 7.65 -0.27 0.07
C ARG A 108 7.25 -1.33 1.06
N VAL A 109 7.01 -2.55 0.59
CA VAL A 109 6.74 -3.69 1.48
C VAL A 109 7.95 -3.91 2.39
N LEU A 110 7.74 -3.82 3.71
CA LEU A 110 8.79 -3.93 4.71
C LEU A 110 8.78 -5.29 5.40
N ARG A 111 7.60 -5.82 5.70
CA ARG A 111 7.45 -7.11 6.39
C ARG A 111 6.06 -7.71 6.18
N GLU A 112 5.99 -9.03 6.31
CA GLU A 112 4.73 -9.76 6.52
C GLU A 112 4.37 -9.68 8.01
N VAL A 113 3.11 -9.41 8.31
CA VAL A 113 2.60 -9.23 9.67
C VAL A 113 1.79 -10.47 10.06
N ARG A 114 2.01 -10.97 11.27
CA ARG A 114 1.37 -12.16 11.83
C ARG A 114 0.79 -11.83 13.21
N GLY A 115 -0.33 -12.46 13.57
CA GLY A 115 -0.92 -12.37 14.91
C GLY A 115 -1.74 -11.11 15.16
N PHE A 116 -2.95 -11.06 14.61
CA PHE A 116 -4.00 -10.08 14.95
C PHE A 116 -5.13 -10.80 15.68
#